data_AF-A0AAW9J8N9-F1
#
_entry.id   AF-A0AAW9J8N9-F1
#
_cell.length_a   1.000
_cell.length_b   1.000
_cell.length_c   1.000
_cell.angle_alpha   90.00
_cell.angle_beta   90.00
_cell.angle_gamma   90.00
#
_symmetry.space_group_name_H-M   'P 1'
#
loop_
_entity.id
_entity.type
_entity.pdbx_description
1 polymer ?
#
loop_
_entity_poly.entity_id
_entity_poly.type
_entity_poly.pdbx_seq_one_letter_code
_entity_poly.pdbx_strand_id
1 'polypeptide(L)'
;IRTGRFGKFLENVIDWGISRDRYWGTPLPIWECECGHKECIGSIEDLKKKGINVPEDIELHKPYIDNIHLKCSKCNKEMTRTAEVIDCWFDSGSMPFAQLHYPFENKELFEKNFPAQFISEAVDQTRGWFYTLLAISTAIFDTNPFENCIVLGHVLDK
;
A
#
# COMPACT_ATOMS: atom_id res chain seq x y z
N ILE A 1 -24.56 -4.87 4.85
CA ILE A 1 -23.24 -4.19 4.79
C ILE A 1 -23.31 -2.92 3.95
N ARG A 2 -23.75 -3.02 2.69
CA ARG A 2 -23.89 -1.91 1.73
C ARG A 2 -24.42 -0.59 2.30
N THR A 3 -25.64 -0.56 2.84
CA THR A 3 -26.27 0.65 3.42
C THR A 3 -26.19 0.72 4.96
N GLY A 4 -25.64 -0.32 5.59
CA GLY A 4 -25.64 -0.48 7.05
C GLY A 4 -24.29 -0.10 7.64
N ARG A 5 -23.69 -1.03 8.39
CA ARG A 5 -22.41 -0.87 9.12
C ARG A 5 -21.30 -0.22 8.28
N PHE A 6 -21.17 -0.61 7.02
CA PHE A 6 -20.11 -0.11 6.13
C PHE A 6 -20.48 1.19 5.44
N GLY A 7 -21.69 1.30 4.87
CA GLY A 7 -22.17 2.56 4.27
C GLY A 7 -22.10 3.74 5.24
N LYS A 8 -22.63 3.58 6.47
CA LYS A 8 -22.58 4.61 7.51
C LYS A 8 -21.16 4.97 7.96
N PHE A 9 -20.22 4.04 7.84
CA PHE A 9 -18.81 4.31 8.11
C PHE A 9 -18.24 5.24 7.02
N LEU A 10 -18.50 4.92 5.75
CA LEU A 10 -18.00 5.68 4.61
C LEU A 10 -18.53 7.11 4.58
N GLU A 11 -19.80 7.33 4.98
CA GLU A 11 -20.40 8.68 5.10
C GLU A 11 -19.63 9.63 6.02
N ASN A 12 -18.88 9.09 6.98
CA ASN A 12 -18.13 9.85 7.98
C ASN A 12 -16.65 9.48 7.97
N VAL A 13 -16.14 8.92 6.86
CA VAL A 13 -14.75 8.50 6.77
C VAL A 13 -13.84 9.72 6.83
N ILE A 14 -12.74 9.60 7.54
CA ILE A 14 -11.70 10.62 7.65
C ILE A 14 -10.47 10.18 6.85
N ASP A 15 -9.56 11.12 6.62
CA ASP A 15 -8.30 10.84 5.96
C ASP A 15 -7.55 9.69 6.64
N TRP A 16 -7.06 8.77 5.81
CA TRP A 16 -6.31 7.63 6.30
C TRP A 16 -4.86 8.04 6.55
N GLY A 17 -4.48 8.14 7.83
CA GLY A 17 -3.07 8.19 8.20
C GLY A 17 -2.40 6.86 7.89
N ILE A 18 -1.67 6.76 6.78
CA ILE A 18 -1.03 5.52 6.30
C ILE A 18 0.35 5.25 6.91
N SER A 19 1.03 6.27 7.45
CA SER A 19 2.37 6.13 8.03
C SER A 19 2.33 5.59 9.46
N ARG A 20 3.35 4.80 9.83
CA ARG A 20 3.48 4.16 11.14
C ARG A 20 4.93 4.27 11.63
N ASP A 21 5.10 4.66 12.88
CA ASP A 21 6.38 4.63 13.59
C ASP A 21 6.66 3.21 14.12
N ARG A 22 7.08 2.32 13.22
CA ARG A 22 7.35 0.90 13.51
C ARG A 22 8.59 0.42 12.75
N TYR A 23 9.05 -0.79 13.11
CA TYR A 23 10.25 -1.40 12.53
C TYR A 23 9.96 -2.43 11.43
N TRP A 24 8.89 -3.22 11.58
CA TRP A 24 8.53 -4.29 10.66
C TRP A 24 7.27 -3.93 9.87
N GLY A 25 7.43 -3.78 8.56
CA GLY A 25 6.40 -3.38 7.61
C GLY A 25 7.04 -2.83 6.33
N THR A 26 6.25 -2.64 5.29
CA THR A 26 6.69 -2.06 4.02
C THR A 26 7.19 -0.63 4.26
N PRO A 27 8.47 -0.29 4.00
CA PRO A 27 8.96 1.07 4.21
C PRO A 27 8.27 2.07 3.29
N LEU A 28 7.91 3.25 3.83
CA LEU A 28 7.35 4.33 3.02
C LEU A 28 8.41 4.84 2.03
N PRO A 29 8.19 4.77 0.70
CA PRO A 29 9.25 4.99 -0.30
C PRO A 29 9.44 6.48 -0.62
N ILE A 30 9.47 7.33 0.41
CA ILE A 30 9.64 8.78 0.28
C ILE A 30 11.00 9.17 0.86
N TRP A 31 11.80 9.84 0.04
CA TRP A 31 13.04 10.50 0.43
C TRP A 31 12.82 11.99 0.56
N GLU A 32 13.40 12.58 1.60
CA GLU A 32 13.30 14.01 1.89
C GLU A 32 14.69 14.65 1.91
N CYS A 33 14.77 15.85 1.33
CA CYS A 33 15.95 16.68 1.35
C CYS A 33 15.79 17.83 2.35
N GLU A 34 16.90 18.30 2.91
CA GLU A 34 16.92 19.50 3.77
C GLU A 34 16.34 20.76 3.11
N CYS A 35 16.35 20.83 1.78
CA CYS A 35 15.74 21.95 1.04
C CYS A 35 14.20 21.87 0.95
N GLY A 36 13.58 20.83 1.52
CA GLY A 36 12.13 20.59 1.50
C GLY A 36 11.63 19.80 0.29
N HIS A 37 12.51 19.44 -0.66
CA HIS A 37 12.12 18.57 -1.78
C HIS A 37 11.87 17.14 -1.28
N LYS A 38 10.78 16.53 -1.74
CA LYS A 38 10.44 15.14 -1.49
C LYS A 38 10.38 14.38 -2.81
N GLU A 39 10.84 13.13 -2.79
CA GLU A 39 10.85 12.25 -3.94
C GLU A 39 10.28 10.88 -3.57
N CYS A 40 9.33 10.39 -4.37
CA CYS A 40 8.70 9.09 -4.20
C CYS A 40 9.30 8.11 -5.22
N ILE A 41 9.85 6.99 -4.73
CA ILE A 41 10.46 5.96 -5.57
C ILE A 41 9.44 4.87 -5.88
N GLY A 42 9.22 4.64 -7.18
CA GLY A 42 8.15 3.73 -7.65
C GLY A 42 8.61 2.29 -7.96
N SER A 43 9.90 2.03 -8.04
CA SER A 43 10.43 0.69 -8.36
C SER A 43 11.89 0.53 -7.93
N ILE A 44 12.36 -0.73 -7.88
CA ILE A 44 13.79 -1.05 -7.66
C ILE A 44 14.66 -0.43 -8.77
N GLU A 45 14.17 -0.43 -10.01
CA GLU A 45 14.89 0.19 -11.13
C GLU A 45 15.01 1.71 -10.96
N ASP A 46 13.95 2.39 -10.52
CA ASP A 46 13.99 3.83 -10.22
C ASP A 46 14.95 4.12 -9.07
N LEU A 47 14.95 3.27 -8.03
CA LEU A 47 15.91 3.35 -6.93
C LEU A 47 17.36 3.22 -7.44
N LYS A 48 17.67 2.21 -8.25
CA LYS A 48 19.01 2.00 -8.83
C LYS A 48 19.47 3.17 -9.70
N LYS A 49 18.56 3.85 -10.41
CA LYS A 49 18.89 5.02 -11.25
C LYS A 49 19.22 6.27 -10.44
N LYS A 50 18.54 6.49 -9.31
CA LYS A 50 18.63 7.73 -8.53
C LYS A 50 19.47 7.63 -7.26
N GLY A 51 19.64 6.41 -6.75
CA GLY A 51 20.39 6.13 -5.54
C GLY A 51 21.91 6.20 -5.76
N ILE A 52 22.62 6.58 -4.71
CA ILE A 52 24.07 6.80 -4.73
C ILE A 52 24.82 5.46 -4.57
N ASN A 53 24.31 4.55 -3.74
CA ASN A 53 25.00 3.36 -3.25
C ASN A 53 24.08 2.11 -3.21
N VAL A 54 23.23 1.92 -4.23
CA VAL A 54 22.27 0.82 -4.28
C VAL A 54 22.96 -0.52 -4.58
N PRO A 55 22.91 -1.52 -3.69
CA PRO A 55 23.42 -2.86 -3.98
C PRO A 55 22.63 -3.55 -5.11
N GLU A 56 23.27 -4.49 -5.81
CA GLU A 56 22.59 -5.27 -6.86
C GLU A 56 21.45 -6.13 -6.30
N ASP A 57 21.72 -6.81 -5.18
CA ASP A 57 20.77 -7.65 -4.43
C ASP A 57 20.27 -6.91 -3.19
N ILE A 58 19.55 -5.81 -3.43
CA ILE A 58 19.06 -4.95 -2.36
C ILE A 58 17.88 -5.59 -1.61
N GLU A 59 18.01 -5.69 -0.29
CA GLU A 59 16.89 -5.93 0.62
C GLU A 59 16.13 -4.62 0.86
N LEU A 60 14.82 -4.63 0.61
CA LEU A 60 13.96 -3.45 0.69
C LEU A 60 13.39 -3.21 2.09
N HIS A 61 13.62 -4.12 3.04
CA HIS A 61 13.19 -3.90 4.43
C HIS A 61 13.97 -2.77 5.11
N LYS A 62 13.29 -2.13 6.07
CA LYS A 62 13.71 -0.90 6.75
C LYS A 62 15.20 -0.82 7.14
N PRO A 63 15.81 -1.82 7.80
CA PRO A 63 17.21 -1.70 8.24
C PRO A 63 18.23 -1.49 7.10
N TYR A 64 17.89 -1.95 5.90
CA TYR A 64 18.78 -1.94 4.75
C TYR A 64 18.51 -0.72 3.88
N ILE A 65 17.24 -0.47 3.54
CA ILE A 65 16.85 0.64 2.67
C ILE A 65 17.05 2.02 3.31
N ASP A 66 17.08 2.10 4.64
CA ASP A 66 17.36 3.36 5.37
C ASP A 66 18.77 3.90 5.12
N ASN A 67 19.73 3.04 4.71
CA ASN A 67 21.11 3.44 4.40
C ASN A 67 21.31 3.81 2.91
N ILE A 68 20.22 3.82 2.14
CA ILE A 68 20.25 4.20 0.73
C ILE A 68 19.83 5.66 0.61
N HIS A 69 20.72 6.45 0.01
CA HIS A 69 20.50 7.87 -0.19
C HIS A 69 20.35 8.20 -1.67
N LEU A 70 19.56 9.25 -1.94
CA LEU A 70 19.38 9.79 -3.29
C LEU A 70 20.11 11.12 -3.44
N LYS A 71 20.40 11.49 -4.69
CA LYS A 71 20.88 12.84 -5.00
C LYS A 71 19.70 13.76 -5.36
N CYS A 72 19.53 14.84 -4.60
CA CYS A 72 18.43 15.79 -4.80
C CYS A 72 18.53 16.51 -6.15
N SER A 73 17.49 16.38 -6.97
CA SER A 73 17.38 17.07 -8.27
C SER A 73 17.34 18.61 -8.17
N LYS A 74 17.02 19.17 -6.99
CA LYS A 74 16.88 20.62 -6.78
C LYS A 74 18.14 21.31 -6.26
N CYS A 75 18.86 20.67 -5.34
CA CYS A 75 20.01 21.30 -4.69
C CYS A 75 21.30 20.45 -4.72
N ASN A 76 21.28 19.29 -5.38
CA ASN A 76 22.38 18.33 -5.48
C ASN A 76 22.90 17.74 -4.15
N LYS A 77 22.28 18.09 -3.01
CA LYS A 77 22.54 17.46 -1.72
C LYS A 77 21.93 16.07 -1.64
N GLU A 78 22.36 15.33 -0.62
CA GLU A 78 21.84 14.02 -0.29
C GLU A 78 20.40 14.09 0.26
N MET A 79 19.61 13.06 -0.02
CA MET A 79 18.26 12.86 0.49
C MET A 79 18.22 11.59 1.32
N THR A 80 17.47 11.61 2.42
CA THR A 80 17.30 10.45 3.31
C THR A 80 15.84 10.02 3.31
N ARG A 81 15.60 8.71 3.39
CA ARG A 81 14.24 8.18 3.49
C ARG A 81 13.57 8.66 4.78
N THR A 82 12.28 8.92 4.71
CA THR A 82 11.40 9.03 5.89
C THR A 82 11.57 7.79 6.78
N ALA A 83 11.39 7.91 8.10
CA ALA A 83 11.64 6.79 9.02
C ALA A 83 10.50 5.76 8.99
N GLU A 84 9.31 6.19 8.61
CA GLU A 84 8.05 5.50 8.76
C GLU A 84 7.93 4.26 7.85
N VAL A 85 7.13 3.30 8.30
CA VAL A 85 6.62 2.20 7.49
C VAL A 85 5.13 2.41 7.20
N ILE A 86 4.58 1.65 6.27
CA ILE A 86 3.20 1.73 5.84
C ILE A 86 2.31 0.87 6.78
N ASP A 87 1.07 1.32 6.98
CA ASP A 87 0.01 0.58 7.64
C ASP A 87 -0.26 -0.78 6.96
N CYS A 88 -0.30 -1.87 7.72
CA CYS A 88 -0.45 -3.23 7.15
C CYS A 88 -1.80 -3.44 6.44
N TRP A 89 -2.81 -2.61 6.72
CA TRP A 89 -4.05 -2.60 5.95
C TRP A 89 -3.88 -2.13 4.50
N PHE A 90 -2.85 -1.33 4.22
CA PHE A 90 -2.45 -0.96 2.86
C PHE A 90 -1.83 -2.15 2.12
N ASP A 91 -0.98 -2.93 2.78
CA ASP A 91 -0.41 -4.15 2.20
C ASP A 91 -1.52 -5.13 1.81
N SER A 92 -2.43 -5.43 2.76
CA SER A 92 -3.55 -6.34 2.52
C SER A 92 -4.58 -5.79 1.52
N GLY A 93 -4.81 -4.48 1.49
CA GLY A 93 -5.67 -3.84 0.49
C GLY A 93 -5.07 -3.81 -0.92
N SER A 94 -3.73 -3.82 -1.02
CA SER A 94 -2.99 -3.84 -2.29
C SER A 94 -2.87 -5.24 -2.89
N MET A 95 -3.20 -6.26 -2.12
CA MET A 95 -3.13 -7.68 -2.51
C MET A 95 -3.68 -7.99 -3.93
N PRO A 96 -4.80 -7.43 -4.42
CA PRO A 96 -5.33 -7.77 -5.74
C PRO A 96 -4.34 -7.61 -6.89
N PHE A 97 -3.48 -6.58 -6.84
CA PHE A 97 -2.48 -6.31 -7.87
C PHE A 97 -1.06 -6.66 -7.41
N ALA A 98 -0.74 -6.46 -6.12
CA ALA A 98 0.59 -6.72 -5.58
C ALA A 98 0.98 -8.20 -5.66
N GLN A 99 0.02 -9.13 -5.48
CA GLN A 99 0.28 -10.57 -5.58
C GLN A 99 0.76 -11.01 -6.98
N LEU A 100 0.47 -10.18 -8.01
CA LEU A 100 0.78 -10.46 -9.41
C LEU A 100 2.01 -9.69 -9.88
N HIS A 101 2.68 -8.95 -8.99
CA HIS A 101 3.75 -8.02 -9.36
C HIS A 101 3.30 -6.98 -10.40
N TYR A 102 2.00 -6.66 -10.45
CA TYR A 102 1.46 -5.58 -11.28
C TYR A 102 2.00 -4.24 -10.77
N PRO A 103 2.37 -3.30 -11.66
CA PRO A 103 2.20 -3.31 -13.11
C PRO A 103 3.38 -3.91 -13.90
N PHE A 104 4.40 -4.44 -13.24
CA PHE A 104 5.63 -4.90 -13.88
C PHE A 104 5.43 -6.23 -14.63
N GLU A 105 4.61 -7.13 -14.07
CA GLU A 105 4.34 -8.45 -14.64
C GLU A 105 2.85 -8.79 -14.57
N ASN A 106 2.45 -9.88 -15.25
CA ASN A 106 1.12 -10.50 -15.15
C ASN A 106 -0.07 -9.56 -15.41
N LYS A 107 0.12 -8.51 -16.21
CA LYS A 107 -0.90 -7.51 -16.51
C LYS A 107 -2.20 -8.11 -17.04
N GLU A 108 -2.13 -8.98 -18.04
CA GLU A 108 -3.32 -9.65 -18.61
C GLU A 108 -4.04 -10.53 -17.59
N LEU A 109 -3.28 -11.17 -16.69
CA LEU A 109 -3.85 -11.98 -15.62
C LEU A 109 -4.57 -11.11 -14.59
N PHE A 110 -4.01 -9.96 -14.23
CA PHE A 110 -4.68 -8.99 -13.36
C PHE A 110 -5.98 -8.48 -14.01
N GLU A 111 -5.89 -7.97 -15.24
CA GLU A 111 -7.04 -7.39 -15.96
C GLU A 111 -8.17 -8.40 -16.19
N LYS A 112 -7.85 -9.69 -16.34
CA LYS A 112 -8.85 -10.75 -16.49
C LYS A 112 -9.56 -11.11 -15.19
N ASN A 113 -8.90 -10.96 -14.05
CA ASN A 113 -9.42 -11.42 -12.75
C ASN A 113 -9.87 -10.28 -11.83
N PHE A 114 -9.66 -9.03 -12.22
CA PHE A 114 -10.08 -7.85 -11.48
C PHE A 114 -11.26 -7.15 -12.19
N PRO A 115 -12.39 -6.89 -11.51
CA PRO A 115 -12.65 -7.13 -10.08
C PRO A 115 -12.95 -8.60 -9.74
N ALA A 116 -12.70 -8.98 -8.48
CA ALA A 116 -12.97 -10.34 -8.01
C ALA A 116 -14.48 -10.63 -7.96
N GLN A 117 -14.93 -11.82 -8.37
CA GLN A 117 -16.37 -12.11 -8.36
C GLN A 117 -16.91 -12.34 -6.94
N PHE A 118 -16.08 -12.76 -5.98
CA PHE A 118 -16.51 -13.11 -4.64
C PHE A 118 -15.40 -12.97 -3.59
N ILE A 119 -15.77 -12.47 -2.40
CA ILE A 119 -14.97 -12.56 -1.17
C ILE A 119 -15.85 -12.96 0.03
N SER A 120 -15.24 -13.54 1.07
CA SER A 120 -15.94 -13.83 2.33
C SER A 120 -15.01 -13.71 3.52
N GLU A 121 -15.34 -12.84 4.47
CA GLU A 121 -14.66 -12.71 5.76
C GLU A 121 -15.65 -12.36 6.87
N ALA A 122 -15.18 -12.27 8.12
CA ALA A 122 -16.01 -11.93 9.26
C ALA A 122 -16.37 -10.42 9.34
N VAL A 123 -17.39 -10.11 10.16
CA VAL A 123 -18.02 -8.78 10.22
C VAL A 123 -17.09 -7.65 10.68
N ASP A 124 -16.02 -7.97 11.38
CA ASP A 124 -14.94 -7.05 11.76
C ASP A 124 -14.23 -6.46 10.54
N GLN A 125 -14.15 -7.17 9.42
CA GLN A 125 -13.50 -6.69 8.19
C GLN A 125 -14.20 -5.49 7.55
N THR A 126 -15.42 -5.14 7.98
CA THR A 126 -16.06 -3.87 7.62
C THR A 126 -15.30 -2.62 8.10
N ARG A 127 -14.33 -2.79 9.00
CA ARG A 127 -13.40 -1.73 9.46
C ARG A 127 -11.93 -2.07 9.19
N GLY A 128 -11.67 -3.12 8.42
CA GLY A 128 -10.34 -3.59 8.04
C GLY A 128 -10.26 -3.80 6.54
N TRP A 129 -10.08 -5.04 6.11
CA TRP A 129 -9.74 -5.39 4.74
C TRP A 129 -10.78 -4.93 3.69
N PHE A 130 -12.08 -5.02 3.98
CA PHE A 130 -13.09 -4.55 3.02
C PHE A 130 -12.98 -3.05 2.75
N TYR A 131 -12.62 -2.26 3.77
CA TYR A 131 -12.42 -0.83 3.60
C TYR A 131 -11.20 -0.55 2.73
N THR A 132 -10.05 -1.16 3.02
CA THR A 132 -8.82 -0.83 2.31
C THR A 132 -8.79 -1.38 0.90
N LEU A 133 -9.38 -2.55 0.64
CA LEU A 133 -9.66 -3.01 -0.72
C LEU A 133 -10.45 -1.96 -1.50
N LEU A 134 -11.54 -1.43 -0.93
CA LEU A 134 -12.38 -0.45 -1.62
C LEU A 134 -11.64 0.87 -1.83
N ALA A 135 -11.03 1.42 -0.78
CA ALA A 135 -10.34 2.69 -0.83
C ALA A 135 -9.21 2.69 -1.86
N ILE A 136 -8.37 1.65 -1.86
CA ILE A 136 -7.24 1.52 -2.81
C ILE A 136 -7.75 1.29 -4.23
N SER A 137 -8.72 0.39 -4.41
CA SER A 137 -9.29 0.10 -5.72
C SER A 137 -9.93 1.32 -6.37
N THR A 138 -10.73 2.07 -5.61
CA THR A 138 -11.34 3.31 -6.11
C THR A 138 -10.28 4.37 -6.40
N ALA A 139 -9.26 4.52 -5.56
CA ALA A 139 -8.22 5.52 -5.76
C ALA A 139 -7.32 5.23 -6.98
N ILE A 140 -6.98 3.96 -7.24
CA ILE A 140 -6.01 3.58 -8.27
C ILE A 140 -6.68 3.18 -9.59
N PHE A 141 -7.84 2.52 -9.53
CA PHE A 141 -8.48 1.88 -10.70
C PHE A 141 -9.90 2.38 -10.99
N ASP A 142 -10.44 3.29 -10.18
CA ASP A 142 -11.79 3.85 -10.32
C ASP A 142 -12.89 2.77 -10.46
N THR A 143 -12.75 1.67 -9.71
CA THR A 143 -13.70 0.56 -9.73
C THR A 143 -13.82 -0.10 -8.36
N ASN A 144 -14.82 -0.98 -8.19
CA ASN A 144 -14.96 -1.82 -7.00
C ASN A 144 -13.93 -2.96 -7.02
N PRO A 145 -13.37 -3.37 -5.88
CA PRO A 145 -12.40 -4.47 -5.81
C PRO A 145 -13.03 -5.86 -5.97
N PHE A 146 -14.33 -5.99 -5.66
CA PHE A 146 -15.08 -7.25 -5.72
C PHE A 146 -16.56 -7.02 -6.01
N GLU A 147 -17.25 -8.00 -6.60
CA GLU A 147 -18.67 -7.92 -6.96
C GLU A 147 -19.60 -8.43 -5.85
N ASN A 148 -19.25 -9.56 -5.22
CA ASN A 148 -20.06 -10.19 -4.19
C ASN A 148 -19.27 -10.36 -2.89
N CYS A 149 -19.93 -10.14 -1.75
CA CYS A 149 -19.33 -10.27 -0.42
C CYS A 149 -20.29 -10.96 0.54
N ILE A 150 -19.87 -12.11 1.08
CA ILE A 150 -20.54 -12.76 2.21
C ILE A 150 -19.81 -12.37 3.49
N VAL A 151 -20.57 -12.09 4.53
CA VAL A 151 -19.98 -11.74 5.83
C VAL A 151 -20.50 -12.60 6.94
N LEU A 152 -19.54 -13.21 7.62
CA LEU A 152 -19.77 -14.17 8.69
C LEU A 152 -19.87 -13.46 10.04
N GLY A 153 -20.65 -14.06 10.94
CA GLY A 153 -20.62 -13.71 12.36
C GLY A 153 -19.37 -14.27 13.04
N HIS A 154 -19.18 -13.92 14.31
CA HIS A 154 -18.11 -14.51 15.11
C HIS A 154 -18.53 -15.87 15.68
N VAL A 155 -17.59 -16.80 15.72
CA VAL A 155 -17.75 -18.05 16.48
C VAL A 155 -17.67 -17.70 17.97
N LEU A 156 -18.62 -18.19 18.76
CA LEU A 156 -18.68 -17.99 20.20
C LEU A 156 -18.24 -19.28 20.92
N ASP A 157 -17.77 -19.12 22.16
CA ASP A 157 -17.58 -20.26 23.06
C ASP A 157 -18.96 -20.86 23.46
N LYS A 158 -18.94 -22.10 23.95
CA LYS A 158 -20.13 -22.85 24.37
C LYS A 158 -20.62 -22.46 25.75
#